data_AF-A0A6G0VJL7-F1
#
_entry.id   AF-A0A6G0VJL7-F1
#
_cell.length_a   1.000
_cell.length_b   1.000
_cell.length_c   1.000
_cell.angle_alpha   90.00
_cell.angle_beta   90.00
_cell.angle_gamma   90.00
#
_symmetry.space_group_name_H-M   'P 1'
#
loop_
_entity.id
_entity.type
_entity.pdbx_description
1 polymer ?
#
loop_
_entity_poly.entity_id
_entity_poly.type
_entity_poly.pdbx_seq_one_letter_code
_entity_poly.pdbx_strand_id
1 'polypeptide(L)'
;MIPTGKYLQNICAGLKSIGQSWEANFTDIIDGSFPVTIEDLFKYYPTCPPDGFINIKEFYLNPILNKYDETDRNIRLQLRNWCNVVRDWDIFDFNTYYHTSGVKPYFNAYSRTSTSVYYSVENSLRIANELLLYQFENDEILIKHFLNTLYNVLDKKIPNPPSAGKNFFFVAVASYFLNYGMFGTANKNNNFTWADGEGKRLVIWNEPNSLFTYRKNERTIRGGYY
;
A
#
# COMPACT_ATOMS: atom_id res chain seq x y z
N MET A 1 -7.88 -21.09 -20.01
CA MET A 1 -8.80 -20.03 -19.55
C MET A 1 -8.97 -20.17 -18.04
N ILE A 2 -8.40 -19.26 -17.26
CA ILE A 2 -8.59 -19.25 -15.79
C ILE A 2 -9.85 -18.42 -15.52
N PRO A 3 -10.84 -18.90 -14.75
CA PRO A 3 -12.12 -18.21 -14.60
C PRO A 3 -11.96 -16.84 -13.93
N THR A 4 -12.58 -15.84 -14.56
CA THR A 4 -12.66 -14.41 -14.23
C THR A 4 -13.04 -14.10 -12.77
N GLY A 5 -13.63 -15.06 -12.05
CA GLY A 5 -14.00 -14.94 -10.63
C GLY A 5 -12.83 -14.93 -9.64
N LYS A 6 -11.67 -15.51 -9.99
CA LYS A 6 -10.49 -15.55 -9.09
C LYS A 6 -9.73 -14.22 -9.00
N TYR A 7 -9.80 -13.38 -10.04
CA TYR A 7 -9.01 -12.13 -10.12
C TYR A 7 -9.64 -10.98 -9.31
N LEU A 8 -10.97 -10.81 -9.42
CA LEU A 8 -11.73 -9.98 -8.50
C LEU A 8 -11.58 -10.52 -7.08
N GLN A 9 -11.64 -11.84 -6.87
CA GLN A 9 -11.38 -12.42 -5.56
C GLN A 9 -9.97 -12.15 -5.01
N ASN A 10 -8.94 -11.83 -5.82
CA ASN A 10 -7.57 -11.58 -5.35
C ASN A 10 -7.27 -10.10 -5.07
N ILE A 11 -7.78 -9.17 -5.88
CA ILE A 11 -7.80 -7.73 -5.54
C ILE A 11 -8.75 -7.50 -4.36
N CYS A 12 -9.90 -8.19 -4.37
CA CYS A 12 -10.82 -8.21 -3.24
C CYS A 12 -10.32 -9.11 -2.10
N ALA A 13 -9.38 -10.05 -2.30
CA ALA A 13 -8.74 -10.78 -1.18
C ALA A 13 -7.70 -9.90 -0.48
N GLY A 14 -7.05 -9.02 -1.23
CA GLY A 14 -6.29 -7.92 -0.65
C GLY A 14 -7.20 -7.06 0.22
N LEU A 15 -8.40 -6.72 -0.26
CA LEU A 15 -9.44 -6.08 0.55
C LEU A 15 -10.03 -7.02 1.64
N LYS A 16 -10.07 -8.35 1.46
CA LYS A 16 -10.54 -9.35 2.46
C LYS A 16 -9.58 -9.44 3.63
N SER A 17 -8.28 -9.33 3.38
CA SER A 17 -7.25 -9.37 4.40
C SER A 17 -7.24 -8.13 5.29
N ILE A 18 -7.77 -7.00 4.80
CA ILE A 18 -8.03 -5.80 5.61
C ILE A 18 -9.14 -6.03 6.65
N GLY A 19 -10.00 -7.04 6.47
CA GLY A 19 -11.11 -7.31 7.39
C GLY A 19 -11.26 -8.75 7.89
N GLN A 20 -10.24 -9.62 7.81
CA GLN A 20 -10.30 -10.99 8.34
C GLN A 20 -9.41 -11.28 9.55
N SER A 21 -9.12 -10.28 10.40
CA SER A 21 -8.51 -10.55 11.71
C SER A 21 -9.10 -9.73 12.86
N TRP A 22 -10.42 -9.51 12.92
CA TRP A 22 -10.97 -8.55 13.88
C TRP A 22 -12.29 -8.97 14.54
N GLU A 23 -12.31 -10.18 15.12
CA GLU A 23 -13.13 -10.49 16.30
C GLU A 23 -12.25 -10.56 17.56
N ALA A 24 -11.28 -9.64 17.68
CA ALA A 24 -10.55 -9.43 18.91
C ALA A 24 -11.40 -8.54 19.83
N ASN A 25 -12.05 -9.16 20.80
CA ASN A 25 -12.78 -8.50 21.87
C ASN A 25 -11.87 -7.46 22.57
N PHE A 26 -12.45 -6.36 23.04
CA PHE A 26 -11.80 -5.29 23.81
C PHE A 26 -11.13 -5.75 25.13
N THR A 27 -11.14 -7.05 25.41
CA THR A 27 -10.46 -7.73 26.52
C THR A 27 -9.01 -8.12 26.24
N ASP A 28 -8.53 -8.03 24.98
CA ASP A 28 -7.18 -8.48 24.60
C ASP A 28 -6.04 -7.53 25.05
N ILE A 29 -6.35 -6.47 25.79
CA ILE A 29 -5.33 -5.61 26.43
C ILE A 29 -4.54 -6.39 27.50
N ILE A 30 -5.08 -7.52 27.98
CA ILE A 30 -4.50 -8.24 29.11
C ILE A 30 -3.55 -9.39 28.70
N ASP A 31 -3.50 -9.82 27.42
CA ASP A 31 -2.72 -11.01 27.05
C ASP A 31 -1.71 -10.86 25.88
N GLY A 32 -1.49 -9.65 25.34
CA GLY A 32 -0.68 -9.44 24.13
C GLY A 32 0.72 -8.86 24.39
N SER A 33 1.78 -9.68 24.37
CA SER A 33 3.17 -9.21 24.46
C SER A 33 3.50 -8.17 23.39
N PHE A 34 4.01 -7.01 23.80
CA PHE A 34 4.61 -6.03 22.88
C PHE A 34 5.73 -6.68 22.03
N PRO A 35 5.97 -6.21 20.79
CA PRO A 35 7.10 -6.68 20.01
C PRO A 35 8.40 -6.42 20.77
N VAL A 36 9.27 -7.43 20.85
CA VAL A 36 10.54 -7.35 21.59
C VAL A 36 11.64 -6.74 20.72
N THR A 37 11.54 -6.91 19.40
CA THR A 37 12.49 -6.38 18.43
C THR A 37 11.82 -5.43 17.43
N ILE A 38 12.61 -4.53 16.84
CA ILE A 38 12.16 -3.65 15.76
C ILE A 38 11.76 -4.46 14.51
N GLU A 39 12.42 -5.59 14.26
CA GLU A 39 12.05 -6.51 13.19
C GLU A 39 10.66 -7.10 13.41
N ASP A 40 10.34 -7.55 14.62
CA ASP A 40 9.00 -8.03 14.96
C ASP A 40 7.95 -6.93 14.84
N LEU A 41 8.29 -5.69 15.24
CA LEU A 41 7.41 -4.54 15.06
C LEU A 41 7.06 -4.34 13.58
N PHE A 42 8.06 -4.28 12.69
CA PHE A 42 7.81 -4.10 11.26
C PHE A 42 7.10 -5.29 10.61
N LYS A 43 7.42 -6.52 11.05
CA LYS A 43 6.86 -7.75 10.50
C LYS A 43 5.44 -8.05 10.97
N TYR A 44 5.08 -7.73 12.22
CA TYR A 44 3.75 -8.06 12.74
C TYR A 44 2.82 -6.86 12.83
N TYR A 45 3.36 -5.64 12.86
CA TYR A 45 2.59 -4.40 12.91
C TYR A 45 2.99 -3.45 11.77
N PRO A 46 2.96 -3.91 10.50
CA PRO A 46 3.41 -3.10 9.39
C PRO A 46 2.53 -1.86 9.23
N THR A 47 3.15 -0.71 8.97
CA THR A 47 2.43 0.54 8.70
C THR A 47 2.53 0.93 7.23
N CYS A 48 1.54 1.68 6.77
CA CYS A 48 1.55 2.36 5.48
C CYS A 48 1.37 3.87 5.69
N PRO A 49 2.37 4.70 5.30
CA PRO A 49 3.75 4.31 4.93
C PRO A 49 4.52 3.61 6.09
N PRO A 50 5.60 2.85 5.79
CA PRO A 50 6.37 2.12 6.80
C PRO A 50 7.04 3.02 7.84
N ASP A 51 7.39 4.25 7.47
CA ASP A 51 7.97 5.25 8.38
C ASP A 51 6.96 5.72 9.46
N GLY A 52 5.66 5.43 9.28
CA GLY A 52 4.59 5.76 10.23
C GLY A 52 4.55 4.90 11.50
N PHE A 53 5.48 3.95 11.67
CA PHE A 53 5.54 3.04 12.82
C PHE A 53 5.64 3.76 14.17
N ILE A 54 6.16 4.99 14.21
CA ILE A 54 6.24 5.77 15.46
C ILE A 54 4.86 6.11 16.04
N ASN A 55 3.81 6.09 15.20
CA ASN A 55 2.46 6.51 15.55
C ASN A 55 1.55 5.35 16.00
N ILE A 56 2.06 4.13 16.14
CA ILE A 56 1.26 2.97 16.59
C ILE A 56 1.59 2.60 18.04
N LYS A 57 0.58 2.10 18.76
CA LYS A 57 0.68 1.82 20.20
C LYS A 57 1.75 0.80 20.53
N GLU A 58 2.01 -0.13 19.61
CA GLU A 58 3.04 -1.15 19.71
C GLU A 58 4.47 -0.60 19.64
N PHE A 59 4.62 0.66 19.26
CA PHE A 59 5.86 1.43 19.38
C PHE A 59 5.80 2.40 20.56
N TYR A 60 4.88 3.37 20.58
CA TYR A 60 4.96 4.47 21.56
C TYR A 60 4.64 4.07 23.01
N LEU A 61 3.86 3.00 23.23
CA LEU A 61 3.64 2.42 24.58
C LEU A 61 4.61 1.28 24.91
N ASN A 62 5.50 0.90 24.00
CA ASN A 62 6.36 -0.25 24.19
C ASN A 62 7.61 0.13 24.99
N PRO A 63 7.76 -0.38 26.23
CA PRO A 63 8.86 0.02 27.12
C PRO A 63 10.25 -0.44 26.64
N ILE A 64 10.32 -1.37 25.68
CA ILE A 64 11.58 -1.91 25.14
C ILE A 64 12.03 -1.09 23.93
N LEU A 65 11.08 -0.74 23.05
CA LEU A 65 11.37 -0.14 21.74
C LEU A 65 11.24 1.39 21.71
N ASN A 66 10.39 1.99 22.57
CA ASN A 66 10.15 3.44 22.57
C ASN A 66 11.34 4.31 23.02
N LYS A 67 12.47 3.68 23.37
CA LYS A 67 13.74 4.36 23.69
C LYS A 67 14.51 4.80 22.45
N TYR A 68 14.17 4.27 21.28
CA TYR A 68 14.76 4.65 20.01
C TYR A 68 13.91 5.73 19.33
N ASP A 69 14.54 6.58 18.53
CA ASP A 69 13.85 7.52 17.64
C ASP A 69 13.90 7.06 16.17
N GLU A 70 13.16 7.73 15.30
CA GLU A 70 13.13 7.44 13.86
C GLU A 70 14.46 7.68 13.13
N THR A 71 15.39 8.41 13.75
CA THR A 71 16.71 8.71 13.20
C THR A 71 17.75 7.66 13.56
N ASP A 72 17.46 6.80 14.55
CA ASP A 72 18.33 5.73 15.01
C ASP A 72 18.79 4.85 13.84
N ARG A 73 20.11 4.69 13.73
CA ARG A 73 20.73 3.98 12.60
C ARG A 73 20.25 2.54 12.48
N ASN A 74 20.02 1.86 13.60
CA ASN A 74 19.55 0.47 13.62
C ASN A 74 18.11 0.38 13.13
N ILE A 75 17.24 1.29 13.59
CA ILE A 75 15.86 1.39 13.08
C ILE A 75 15.85 1.65 11.58
N ARG A 76 16.61 2.64 11.10
CA ARG A 76 16.64 2.98 9.67
C ARG A 76 17.16 1.83 8.80
N LEU A 77 18.14 1.07 9.31
CA LEU A 77 18.66 -0.11 8.62
C LEU A 77 17.60 -1.20 8.50
N GLN A 78 16.91 -1.52 9.59
CA GLN A 78 15.87 -2.54 9.62
C GLN A 78 14.67 -2.13 8.78
N LEU A 79 14.25 -0.86 8.86
CA LEU A 79 13.16 -0.31 8.07
C LEU A 79 13.45 -0.37 6.58
N ARG A 80 14.67 0.02 6.17
CA ARG A 80 15.12 -0.11 4.77
C ARG A 80 15.09 -1.57 4.30
N ASN A 81 15.57 -2.51 5.13
CA ASN A 81 15.56 -3.93 4.79
C ASN A 81 14.13 -4.46 4.65
N TRP A 82 13.24 -4.08 5.56
CA TRP A 82 11.81 -4.41 5.48
C TRP A 82 11.16 -3.84 4.21
N CYS A 83 11.42 -2.56 3.90
CA CYS A 83 10.96 -1.92 2.67
C CYS A 83 11.44 -2.66 1.41
N ASN A 84 12.67 -3.19 1.41
CA ASN A 84 13.18 -4.01 0.30
C ASN A 84 12.42 -5.34 0.17
N VAL A 85 12.13 -6.01 1.29
CA VAL A 85 11.35 -7.26 1.30
C VAL A 85 9.97 -7.03 0.70
N VAL A 86 9.20 -6.07 1.22
CA VAL A 86 7.83 -5.80 0.73
C VAL A 86 7.83 -5.24 -0.69
N ARG A 87 8.92 -4.58 -1.12
CA ARG A 87 9.04 -4.10 -2.48
C ARG A 87 9.09 -5.25 -3.48
N ASP A 88 9.62 -6.40 -3.12
CA ASP A 88 9.88 -7.49 -4.07
C ASP A 88 8.75 -8.54 -4.13
N TRP A 89 7.85 -8.52 -3.15
CA TRP A 89 6.64 -9.38 -3.10
C TRP A 89 5.74 -9.25 -4.32
N ASP A 90 4.94 -10.25 -4.66
CA ASP A 90 3.80 -10.09 -5.56
C ASP A 90 2.47 -9.98 -4.78
N ILE A 91 1.35 -9.81 -5.47
CA ILE A 91 0.03 -9.78 -4.80
C ILE A 91 -0.24 -11.07 -4.01
N PHE A 92 0.29 -12.22 -4.43
CA PHE A 92 0.12 -13.48 -3.69
C PHE A 92 0.89 -13.47 -2.38
N ASP A 93 2.11 -12.95 -2.36
CA ASP A 93 2.92 -12.80 -1.15
C ASP A 93 2.25 -11.87 -0.15
N PHE A 94 1.74 -10.70 -0.58
CA PHE A 94 0.99 -9.79 0.29
C PHE A 94 -0.26 -10.46 0.88
N ASN A 95 -1.02 -11.18 0.05
CA ASN A 95 -2.19 -11.92 0.54
C ASN A 95 -1.78 -12.97 1.58
N THR A 96 -0.77 -13.79 1.30
CA THR A 96 -0.26 -14.79 2.25
C THR A 96 0.18 -14.13 3.56
N TYR A 97 0.91 -13.03 3.46
CA TYR A 97 1.41 -12.29 4.61
C TYR A 97 0.28 -11.75 5.49
N TYR A 98 -0.75 -11.13 4.92
CA TYR A 98 -1.86 -10.61 5.71
C TYR A 98 -2.77 -11.69 6.33
N HIS A 99 -2.73 -12.92 5.84
CA HIS A 99 -3.41 -14.06 6.47
C HIS A 99 -2.49 -14.80 7.48
N THR A 100 -1.25 -14.34 7.68
CA THR A 100 -0.35 -14.91 8.67
C THR A 100 -0.80 -14.52 10.07
N SER A 101 -0.90 -15.52 10.96
CA SER A 101 -1.33 -15.30 12.34
C SER A 101 -0.48 -14.24 13.04
N GLY A 102 -1.14 -13.30 13.73
CA GLY A 102 -0.50 -12.23 14.48
C GLY A 102 -0.17 -10.97 13.68
N VAL A 103 -0.30 -10.97 12.35
CA VAL A 103 -0.09 -9.77 11.53
C VAL A 103 -1.27 -8.81 11.67
N LYS A 104 -1.00 -7.57 12.05
CA LYS A 104 -1.96 -6.50 12.34
C LYS A 104 -1.56 -5.21 11.61
N PRO A 105 -1.93 -5.06 10.33
CA PRO A 105 -1.49 -3.93 9.51
C PRO A 105 -2.21 -2.62 9.85
N TYR A 106 -1.49 -1.50 9.71
CA TYR A 106 -2.01 -0.14 9.83
C TYR A 106 -1.91 0.61 8.49
N PHE A 107 -3.05 0.82 7.84
CA PHE A 107 -3.16 1.54 6.57
C PHE A 107 -3.60 3.00 6.79
N ASN A 108 -2.65 3.93 6.96
CA ASN A 108 -2.88 5.37 7.14
C ASN A 108 -3.82 5.79 8.31
N ALA A 109 -4.25 4.86 9.18
CA ALA A 109 -5.22 5.10 10.26
C ALA A 109 -4.63 5.05 11.68
N TYR A 110 -3.38 5.48 11.82
CA TYR A 110 -2.57 5.45 13.06
C TYR A 110 -3.36 5.71 14.35
N SER A 111 -2.90 5.13 15.46
CA SER A 111 -3.42 5.27 16.84
C SER A 111 -4.94 5.14 17.06
N ARG A 112 -5.75 4.99 16.01
CA ARG A 112 -7.21 4.90 16.06
C ARG A 112 -7.63 3.44 16.00
N THR A 113 -8.76 3.15 16.63
CA THR A 113 -9.36 1.82 16.61
C THR A 113 -9.78 1.48 15.18
N SER A 114 -9.38 0.31 14.68
CA SER A 114 -9.64 -0.15 13.31
C SER A 114 -11.11 -0.05 12.92
N THR A 115 -12.02 -0.40 13.84
CA THR A 115 -13.49 -0.33 13.66
C THR A 115 -14.03 1.07 13.43
N SER A 116 -13.28 2.11 13.81
CA SER A 116 -13.68 3.51 13.65
C SER A 116 -13.14 4.16 12.37
N VAL A 117 -12.18 3.53 11.69
CA VAL A 117 -11.48 4.16 10.55
C VAL A 117 -11.62 3.37 9.25
N TYR A 118 -11.78 2.05 9.32
CA TYR A 118 -11.94 1.21 8.14
C TYR A 118 -13.38 0.76 7.97
N TYR A 119 -13.84 0.74 6.72
CA TYR A 119 -15.02 -0.01 6.36
C TYR A 119 -14.75 -1.52 6.44
N SER A 120 -15.81 -2.30 6.60
CA SER A 120 -15.72 -3.74 6.37
C SER A 120 -15.27 -4.02 4.92
N VAL A 121 -14.72 -5.21 4.69
CA VAL A 121 -14.34 -5.70 3.36
C VAL A 121 -15.50 -5.55 2.38
N GLU A 122 -16.67 -6.02 2.79
CA GLU A 122 -17.88 -6.03 1.99
C GLU A 122 -18.31 -4.62 1.58
N ASN A 123 -18.30 -3.69 2.54
CA ASN A 123 -18.63 -2.30 2.27
C ASN A 123 -17.58 -1.63 1.37
N SER A 124 -16.29 -1.90 1.61
CA SER A 124 -15.19 -1.38 0.79
C SER A 124 -15.31 -1.85 -0.66
N LEU A 125 -15.63 -3.14 -0.86
CA LEU A 125 -15.85 -3.72 -2.18
C LEU A 125 -17.06 -3.10 -2.88
N ARG A 126 -18.17 -2.95 -2.17
CA ARG A 126 -19.38 -2.34 -2.72
C ARG A 126 -19.11 -0.91 -3.19
N ILE A 127 -18.47 -0.09 -2.36
CA ILE A 127 -18.10 1.30 -2.69
C ILE A 127 -17.14 1.35 -3.90
N ALA A 128 -16.11 0.49 -3.92
CA ALA A 128 -15.16 0.45 -5.03
C ALA A 128 -15.84 0.05 -6.35
N ASN A 129 -16.76 -0.92 -6.30
CA ASN A 129 -17.52 -1.34 -7.47
C ASN A 129 -18.46 -0.24 -7.98
N GLU A 130 -19.21 0.41 -7.10
CA GLU A 130 -20.07 1.55 -7.42
C GLU A 130 -19.27 2.69 -8.07
N LEU A 131 -18.07 2.99 -7.54
CA LEU A 131 -17.18 4.01 -8.10
C LEU A 131 -16.70 3.66 -9.51
N LEU A 132 -16.28 2.41 -9.75
CA LEU A 132 -15.81 1.97 -11.06
C LEU A 132 -16.95 1.98 -12.08
N LEU A 133 -18.13 1.47 -11.72
CA LEU A 133 -19.31 1.54 -12.58
C LEU A 133 -19.64 2.99 -12.96
N TYR A 134 -19.61 3.90 -11.99
CA TYR A 134 -19.83 5.32 -12.25
C TYR A 134 -18.75 5.94 -13.16
N GLN A 135 -17.46 5.62 -12.96
CA GLN A 135 -16.37 6.20 -13.75
C GLN A 135 -16.28 5.68 -15.19
N PHE A 136 -16.76 4.46 -15.44
CA PHE A 136 -16.74 3.83 -16.76
C PHE A 136 -18.14 3.77 -17.39
N GLU A 137 -19.07 4.61 -16.95
CA GLU A 137 -20.43 4.72 -17.53
C GLU A 137 -21.18 3.37 -17.60
N ASN A 138 -20.98 2.53 -16.58
CA ASN A 138 -21.48 1.15 -16.47
C ASN A 138 -20.94 0.16 -17.54
N ASP A 139 -19.86 0.50 -18.24
CA ASP A 139 -19.18 -0.41 -19.16
C ASP A 139 -18.33 -1.45 -18.39
N GLU A 140 -18.96 -2.58 -18.08
CA GLU A 140 -18.29 -3.69 -17.40
C GLU A 140 -17.10 -4.27 -18.16
N ILE A 141 -17.09 -4.20 -19.49
CA ILE A 141 -16.02 -4.77 -20.31
C ILE A 141 -14.77 -3.90 -20.16
N LEU A 142 -14.92 -2.58 -20.25
CA LEU A 142 -13.83 -1.64 -20.00
C LEU A 142 -13.32 -1.73 -18.56
N ILE A 143 -14.21 -1.86 -17.57
CA ILE A 143 -13.80 -2.07 -16.17
C ILE A 143 -12.95 -3.34 -16.02
N LYS A 144 -13.36 -4.46 -16.64
CA LYS A 144 -12.60 -5.72 -16.62
C LYS A 144 -11.22 -5.55 -17.27
N HIS A 145 -11.14 -4.87 -18.40
CA HIS A 145 -9.85 -4.58 -19.05
C HIS A 145 -8.94 -3.68 -18.20
N PHE A 146 -9.51 -2.64 -17.60
CA PHE A 146 -8.79 -1.75 -16.68
C PHE A 146 -8.23 -2.52 -15.48
N LEU A 147 -9.05 -3.32 -14.80
CA LEU A 147 -8.63 -4.09 -13.62
C LEU A 147 -7.56 -5.13 -13.95
N ASN A 148 -7.67 -5.81 -15.10
CA ASN A 148 -6.62 -6.75 -15.56
C ASN A 148 -5.30 -6.03 -15.83
N THR A 149 -5.37 -4.86 -16.44
CA THR A 149 -4.19 -4.03 -16.71
C THR A 149 -3.56 -3.58 -15.40
N LEU A 150 -4.37 -3.07 -14.47
CA LEU A 150 -3.92 -2.65 -13.14
C LEU A 150 -3.24 -3.81 -12.40
N TYR A 151 -3.86 -5.00 -12.36
CA TYR A 151 -3.25 -6.19 -11.74
C TYR A 151 -1.86 -6.50 -12.30
N ASN A 152 -1.72 -6.48 -13.63
CA ASN A 152 -0.44 -6.74 -14.28
C ASN A 152 0.60 -5.65 -13.97
N VAL A 153 0.20 -4.39 -13.82
CA VAL A 153 1.08 -3.29 -13.39
C VAL A 153 1.53 -3.49 -11.94
N LEU A 154 0.61 -3.83 -11.05
CA LEU A 154 0.90 -4.00 -9.61
C LEU A 154 1.85 -5.17 -9.32
N ASP A 155 1.81 -6.21 -10.14
CA ASP A 155 2.75 -7.34 -10.12
C ASP A 155 4.01 -7.10 -10.99
N LYS A 156 4.21 -5.89 -11.52
CA LYS A 156 5.36 -5.50 -12.36
C LYS A 156 5.49 -6.34 -13.64
N LYS A 157 4.41 -6.95 -14.12
CA LYS A 157 4.37 -7.76 -15.36
C LYS A 157 4.34 -6.88 -16.61
N ILE A 158 3.75 -5.70 -16.52
CA ILE A 158 3.71 -4.71 -17.60
C ILE A 158 3.97 -3.29 -17.05
N PRO A 159 4.61 -2.40 -17.84
CA PRO A 159 4.75 -1.01 -17.47
C PRO A 159 3.39 -0.28 -17.52
N ASN A 160 3.24 0.76 -16.69
CA ASN A 160 1.96 1.44 -16.46
C ASN A 160 1.45 2.16 -17.74
N PRO A 161 0.20 1.91 -18.19
CA PRO A 161 -0.40 2.72 -19.23
C PRO A 161 -0.72 4.13 -18.72
N PRO A 162 -0.55 5.19 -19.54
CA PRO A 162 -0.97 6.53 -19.18
C PRO A 162 -2.48 6.66 -19.31
N SER A 163 -3.24 6.66 -18.22
CA SER A 163 -4.41 7.53 -18.02
C SER A 163 -5.21 7.18 -16.75
N ALA A 164 -5.67 8.27 -16.12
CA ALA A 164 -6.92 8.48 -15.38
C ALA A 164 -7.40 7.45 -14.34
N GLY A 165 -7.36 7.88 -13.09
CA GLY A 165 -8.37 7.58 -12.09
C GLY A 165 -8.12 8.43 -10.84
N LYS A 166 -9.20 8.85 -10.19
CA LYS A 166 -9.16 9.79 -9.06
C LYS A 166 -8.37 9.20 -7.89
N ASN A 167 -7.64 10.06 -7.17
CA ASN A 167 -6.75 9.69 -6.06
C ASN A 167 -7.37 8.73 -5.04
N PHE A 168 -8.69 8.80 -4.81
CA PHE A 168 -9.38 7.96 -3.83
C PHE A 168 -9.22 6.44 -4.06
N PHE A 169 -9.40 5.97 -5.31
CA PHE A 169 -9.29 4.54 -5.63
C PHE A 169 -7.82 4.07 -5.58
N PHE A 170 -6.92 4.84 -6.19
CA PHE A 170 -5.52 4.46 -6.28
C PHE A 170 -4.79 4.57 -4.94
N VAL A 171 -5.17 5.49 -4.05
CA VAL A 171 -4.61 5.56 -2.69
C VAL A 171 -4.96 4.29 -1.91
N ALA A 172 -6.20 3.80 -2.00
CA ALA A 172 -6.60 2.55 -1.34
C ALA A 172 -5.82 1.35 -1.89
N VAL A 173 -5.72 1.24 -3.22
CA VAL A 173 -4.93 0.18 -3.88
C VAL A 173 -3.44 0.27 -3.53
N ALA A 174 -2.85 1.45 -3.51
CA ALA A 174 -1.44 1.64 -3.21
C ALA A 174 -1.13 1.36 -1.73
N SER A 175 -2.02 1.74 -0.83
CA SER A 175 -1.85 1.55 0.61
C SER A 175 -1.78 0.07 0.99
N TYR A 176 -2.50 -0.78 0.26
CA TYR A 176 -2.40 -2.23 0.38
C TYR A 176 -0.97 -2.76 0.20
N PHE A 177 -0.11 -2.06 -0.54
CA PHE A 177 1.26 -2.50 -0.78
C PHE A 177 2.27 -1.97 0.24
N LEU A 178 1.81 -1.29 1.30
CA LEU A 178 2.57 -0.66 2.40
C LEU A 178 3.55 0.44 1.97
N ASN A 179 4.45 0.14 1.04
CA ASN A 179 5.56 0.97 0.62
C ASN A 179 5.31 1.62 -0.75
N TYR A 180 4.33 2.53 -0.81
CA TYR A 180 4.10 3.37 -2.00
C TYR A 180 4.67 4.78 -1.82
N GLY A 181 5.05 5.40 -2.93
CA GLY A 181 5.43 6.80 -3.02
C GLY A 181 4.38 7.64 -3.72
N MET A 182 4.44 8.95 -3.55
CA MET A 182 3.61 9.90 -4.28
C MET A 182 4.50 10.96 -4.93
N PHE A 183 4.50 11.03 -6.25
CA PHE A 183 5.14 12.15 -6.95
C PHE A 183 4.24 13.38 -6.88
N GLY A 184 4.82 14.45 -6.36
CA GLY A 184 4.26 15.79 -6.49
C GLY A 184 4.40 16.35 -7.91
N THR A 185 3.95 17.58 -8.09
CA THR A 185 4.05 18.29 -9.37
C THR A 185 5.51 18.56 -9.73
N ALA A 186 5.99 17.98 -10.82
CA ALA A 186 7.30 18.30 -11.39
C ALA A 186 7.31 19.76 -11.87
N ASN A 187 8.20 20.56 -11.31
CA ASN A 187 8.44 21.94 -11.71
C ASN A 187 9.94 22.20 -11.87
N LYS A 188 10.30 23.23 -12.65
CA LYS A 188 11.70 23.56 -12.97
C LYS A 188 12.56 23.90 -11.75
N ASN A 189 11.94 24.15 -10.60
CA ASN A 189 12.62 24.56 -9.38
C ASN A 189 12.80 23.41 -8.37
N ASN A 190 12.20 22.24 -8.64
CA ASN A 190 12.31 21.06 -7.80
C ASN A 190 13.16 20.00 -8.48
N ASN A 191 14.45 19.97 -8.16
CA ASN A 191 15.39 18.96 -8.67
C ASN A 191 15.17 17.55 -8.08
N PHE A 192 14.32 17.41 -7.05
CA PHE A 192 14.11 16.18 -6.31
C PHE A 192 12.68 15.63 -6.43
N THR A 193 11.88 16.06 -7.41
CA THR A 193 10.49 15.57 -7.58
C THR A 193 10.39 14.04 -7.68
N TRP A 194 11.46 13.38 -8.12
CA TRP A 194 11.51 11.93 -8.31
C TRP A 194 12.06 11.16 -7.11
N ALA A 195 12.60 11.84 -6.09
CA ALA A 195 13.20 11.20 -4.92
C ALA A 195 12.17 10.41 -4.11
N ASP A 196 10.91 10.85 -4.09
CA ASP A 196 9.82 10.19 -3.36
C ASP A 196 9.43 8.82 -3.92
N GLY A 197 9.94 8.47 -5.10
CA GLY A 197 9.76 7.16 -5.73
C GLY A 197 10.92 6.20 -5.50
N GLU A 198 12.05 6.68 -4.99
CA GLU A 198 13.21 5.85 -4.74
C GLU A 198 12.90 4.80 -3.65
N GLY A 199 13.22 3.54 -3.93
CA GLY A 199 12.99 2.43 -3.00
C GLY A 199 11.52 2.09 -2.74
N LYS A 200 10.57 2.74 -3.44
CA LYS A 200 9.14 2.46 -3.34
C LYS A 200 8.73 1.34 -4.30
N ARG A 201 7.70 0.59 -3.92
CA ARG A 201 7.14 -0.48 -4.74
C ARG A 201 6.28 0.06 -5.88
N LEU A 202 5.41 1.00 -5.53
CA LEU A 202 4.49 1.67 -6.42
C LEU A 202 4.67 3.17 -6.24
N VAL A 203 4.49 3.93 -7.31
CA VAL A 203 4.43 5.38 -7.21
C VAL A 203 3.15 5.89 -7.84
N ILE A 204 2.40 6.68 -7.09
CA ILE A 204 1.24 7.43 -7.60
C ILE A 204 1.77 8.77 -8.08
N TRP A 205 1.47 9.14 -9.32
CA TRP A 205 1.75 10.49 -9.81
C TRP A 205 0.44 11.23 -10.01
N ASN A 206 0.15 12.15 -9.10
CA ASN A 206 -1.03 13.00 -9.19
C ASN A 206 -0.75 14.16 -10.15
N GLU A 207 -1.68 14.40 -11.09
CA GLU A 207 -1.66 15.56 -12.00
C GLU A 207 -0.29 15.83 -12.66
N PRO A 208 0.22 14.92 -13.51
CA PRO A 208 1.43 15.19 -14.27
C PRO A 208 1.22 16.45 -15.12
N ASN A 209 2.01 17.50 -14.87
CA ASN A 209 2.00 18.71 -15.69
C ASN A 209 2.29 18.31 -17.14
N SER A 210 1.34 18.52 -18.03
CA SER A 210 1.43 18.20 -19.46
C SER A 210 2.35 19.13 -20.25
N LEU A 211 3.15 19.98 -19.60
CA LEU A 211 4.14 20.80 -20.30
C LEU A 211 5.24 19.89 -20.85
N PHE A 212 5.15 19.68 -22.17
CA PHE A 212 5.95 18.96 -23.17
C PHE A 212 7.47 18.75 -22.99
N THR A 213 8.09 19.21 -21.91
CA THR A 213 9.55 19.19 -21.69
C THR A 213 10.05 17.93 -20.97
N TYR A 214 9.20 17.16 -20.28
CA TYR A 214 9.64 16.02 -19.44
C TYR A 214 9.49 14.62 -20.07
N ARG A 215 9.03 14.52 -21.33
CA ARG A 215 8.85 13.23 -22.04
C ARG A 215 10.12 12.36 -22.11
N LYS A 216 11.32 12.94 -21.99
CA LYS A 216 12.58 12.16 -21.98
C LYS A 216 12.76 11.36 -20.70
N ASN A 217 12.42 11.93 -19.53
CA ASN A 217 12.60 11.24 -18.24
C ASN A 217 11.47 10.24 -17.97
N GLU A 218 10.27 10.51 -18.46
CA GLU A 218 9.14 9.56 -18.37
C GLU A 218 9.42 8.23 -19.07
N ARG A 219 10.15 8.24 -20.19
CA ARG A 219 10.54 7.01 -20.90
C ARG A 219 11.55 6.19 -20.10
N THR A 220 12.48 6.84 -19.41
CA THR A 220 13.46 6.18 -18.54
C THR A 220 12.79 5.50 -17.34
N ILE A 221 11.79 6.14 -16.73
CA ILE A 221 11.02 5.59 -15.60
C ILE A 221 10.11 4.42 -16.04
N ARG A 222 9.62 4.43 -17.29
CA ARG A 222 8.69 3.41 -17.83
C ARG A 222 9.34 2.11 -18.30
N GLY A 223 10.66 1.97 -18.23
CA GLY A 223 11.35 0.74 -18.67
C GLY A 223 12.78 0.96 -19.17
N GLY A 224 13.56 1.82 -18.52
CA GLY A 224 14.99 1.93 -18.79
C GLY A 224 15.72 0.65 -18.37
N TYR A 225 15.84 -0.29 -19.30
CA TYR A 225 16.88 -1.30 -19.28
C TYR A 225 18.24 -0.59 -19.28
N TYR A 226 19.11 -0.96 -18.35
CA TYR A 226 20.55 -1.04 -18.64
C TYR A 226 20.83 -2.46 -19.13
#